data_AF-A0A941SPQ7-F1
#
_entry.id   AF-A0A941SPQ7-F1
#
_cell.length_a   1.000
_cell.length_b   1.000
_cell.length_c   1.000
_cell.angle_alpha   90.00
_cell.angle_beta   90.00
_cell.angle_gamma   90.00
#
_symmetry.space_group_name_H-M   'P 1'
#
loop_
_entity.id
_entity.type
_entity.pdbx_description
1 polymer ?
#
loop_
_entity_poly.entity_id
_entity_poly.type
_entity_poly.pdbx_seq_one_letter_code
_entity_poly.pdbx_strand_id
1 'polypeptide(L)'
;MAKAVFHKGQRVFVKPVGTWAGIESVNPQWVKGVEEPLRVTYDVGLGRDFQAHELAAEEQSPAKPDLIEIENWRVLRAVNRLSADPRDPRHPSPGTFPVVVTDEKDWGGWRVP
;
A
#
# COMPACT_ATOMS: atom_id res chain seq x y z
N MET A 1 24.49 11.33 -17.56
CA MET A 1 25.47 10.81 -16.59
C MET A 1 24.72 10.29 -15.38
N ALA A 2 25.21 9.23 -14.74
CA ALA A 2 24.45 8.54 -13.69
C ALA A 2 24.89 9.02 -12.30
N LYS A 3 23.94 9.48 -11.49
CA LYS A 3 24.17 9.74 -10.06
C LYS A 3 23.67 8.57 -9.23
N ALA A 4 24.31 8.34 -8.09
CA ALA A 4 23.79 7.40 -7.10
C ALA A 4 22.45 7.94 -6.55
N VAL A 5 21.42 7.10 -6.61
CA VAL A 5 20.06 7.37 -6.11
C VAL A 5 19.93 6.90 -4.67
N PHE A 6 20.68 5.84 -4.32
CA PHE A 6 20.63 5.22 -3.01
C PHE A 6 22.03 5.15 -2.37
N HIS A 7 22.08 5.02 -1.05
CA HIS A 7 23.32 4.93 -0.29
C HIS A 7 23.45 3.61 0.48
N LYS A 8 24.67 3.25 0.87
CA LYS A 8 24.95 2.07 1.69
C LYS A 8 24.11 2.11 2.99
N GLY A 9 23.56 0.96 3.37
CA GLY A 9 22.69 0.78 4.53
C GLY A 9 21.25 1.23 4.33
N GLN A 10 20.90 1.86 3.19
CA GLN A 10 19.53 2.22 2.89
C GLN A 10 18.69 0.98 2.63
N ARG A 11 17.51 0.89 3.26
CA ARG A 11 16.53 -0.17 3.00
C ARG A 11 15.75 0.17 1.72
N VAL A 12 15.70 -0.80 0.81
CA VAL A 12 15.07 -0.68 -0.51
C VAL A 12 14.23 -1.92 -0.82
N PHE A 13 13.16 -1.72 -1.58
CA PHE A 13 12.36 -2.80 -2.13
C PHE A 13 12.91 -3.22 -3.49
N VAL A 14 13.20 -4.51 -3.66
CA VAL A 14 13.80 -5.09 -4.86
C VAL A 14 12.68 -5.63 -5.76
N LYS A 15 12.29 -4.86 -6.79
CA LYS A 15 11.09 -5.16 -7.61
C LYS A 15 11.12 -6.54 -8.28
N PRO A 16 12.22 -7.00 -8.90
CA PRO A 16 12.24 -8.30 -9.57
C PRO A 16 12.12 -9.51 -8.61
N VAL A 17 12.48 -9.32 -7.33
CA VAL A 17 12.48 -10.39 -6.31
C VAL A 17 11.24 -10.28 -5.41
N GLY A 18 10.67 -9.09 -5.26
CA GLY A 18 9.50 -8.86 -4.40
C GLY A 18 9.84 -8.86 -2.91
N THR A 19 11.06 -8.47 -2.54
CA THR A 19 11.51 -8.47 -1.14
C THR A 19 12.18 -7.15 -0.75
N TRP A 20 12.24 -6.90 0.56
CA TRP A 20 13.03 -5.81 1.13
C TRP A 20 14.46 -6.27 1.40
N ALA A 21 15.42 -5.43 1.05
CA ALA A 21 16.84 -5.67 1.33
C ALA A 21 17.54 -4.34 1.67
N GLY A 22 18.69 -4.43 2.32
CA GLY A 22 19.58 -3.28 2.54
C GLY A 22 20.59 -3.17 1.41
N ILE A 23 20.98 -1.94 1.04
CA ILE A 23 22.10 -1.74 0.13
C ILE A 23 23.41 -2.03 0.84
N GLU A 24 24.16 -3.02 0.33
CA GLU A 24 25.46 -3.41 0.86
C GLU A 24 26.60 -2.58 0.25
N SER A 25 26.55 -2.36 -1.06
CA SER A 25 27.52 -1.54 -1.80
C SER A 25 26.89 -0.74 -2.93
N VAL A 26 27.53 0.39 -3.24
CA VAL A 26 27.21 1.24 -4.41
C VAL A 26 28.39 1.13 -5.37
N ASN A 27 28.15 0.63 -6.58
CA ASN A 27 29.17 0.26 -7.55
C ASN A 27 29.12 1.23 -8.76
N PRO A 28 29.84 2.37 -8.72
CA PRO A 28 29.95 3.28 -9.85
C PRO A 28 30.89 2.72 -10.93
N GLN A 29 30.45 2.77 -12.19
CA GLN A 29 31.25 2.40 -13.36
C GLN A 29 31.91 3.64 -13.98
N TRP A 30 33.25 3.66 -13.94
CA TRP A 30 34.07 4.76 -14.41
C TRP A 30 34.67 4.49 -15.79
N VAL A 31 34.79 5.53 -16.59
CA VAL A 31 35.46 5.51 -17.90
C VAL A 31 36.54 6.59 -17.91
N LYS A 32 37.69 6.29 -18.50
CA LYS A 32 38.81 7.24 -18.58
C LYS A 32 38.37 8.53 -19.30
N GLY A 33 38.72 9.67 -18.71
CA GLY A 33 38.43 10.99 -19.30
C GLY A 33 37.03 11.54 -18.99
N VAL A 34 36.27 10.90 -18.09
CA VAL A 34 34.95 11.39 -17.64
C VAL A 34 35.00 11.65 -16.13
N GLU A 35 34.53 12.83 -15.71
CA GLU A 35 34.52 13.24 -14.29
C GLU A 35 33.40 12.59 -13.46
N GLU A 36 32.37 12.07 -14.10
CA GLU A 36 31.24 11.39 -13.44
C GLU A 36 31.08 9.94 -13.94
N PRO A 37 30.52 9.04 -13.12
CA PRO A 37 30.32 7.66 -13.54
C PRO A 37 29.26 7.54 -14.63
N LEU A 38 29.50 6.62 -15.57
CA LEU A 38 28.60 6.34 -16.69
C LEU A 38 27.32 5.66 -16.18
N ARG A 39 27.47 4.78 -15.19
CA ARG A 39 26.41 3.96 -14.61
C ARG A 39 26.70 3.68 -13.15
N VAL A 40 25.65 3.52 -12.35
CA VAL A 40 25.73 3.09 -10.95
C VAL A 40 24.87 1.84 -10.78
N THR A 41 25.44 0.78 -10.23
CA THR A 41 24.72 -0.42 -9.79
C THR A 41 24.79 -0.55 -8.27
N TYR A 42 23.91 -1.37 -7.70
CA TYR A 42 23.77 -1.57 -6.27
C TYR A 42 23.81 -3.06 -5.95
N ASP A 43 24.63 -3.43 -4.97
CA ASP A 43 24.57 -4.76 -4.36
C ASP A 43 23.61 -4.70 -3.16
N VAL A 44 22.74 -5.71 -3.08
CA VAL A 44 21.73 -5.88 -2.03
C VAL A 44 21.79 -7.28 -1.41
N GLY A 45 22.84 -8.06 -1.68
CA GLY A 45 23.03 -9.39 -1.11
C GLY A 45 22.20 -10.51 -1.75
N LEU A 46 21.64 -10.28 -2.95
CA LEU A 46 20.74 -11.22 -3.66
C LEU A 46 21.39 -11.90 -4.87
N GLY A 47 22.72 -11.98 -4.90
CA GLY A 47 23.49 -12.74 -5.90
C GLY A 47 23.66 -12.07 -7.26
N ARG A 48 23.21 -10.81 -7.42
CA ARG A 48 23.56 -9.94 -8.56
C ARG A 48 23.43 -8.47 -8.20
N ASP A 49 24.06 -7.64 -9.03
CA ASP A 49 23.89 -6.20 -9.01
C ASP A 49 22.52 -5.77 -9.61
N PHE A 50 21.94 -4.73 -9.04
CA PHE A 50 20.68 -4.12 -9.49
C PHE A 50 20.90 -2.68 -9.96
N GLN A 51 20.05 -2.22 -10.89
CA GLN A 51 19.99 -0.82 -11.30
C GLN A 51 18.99 -0.03 -10.44
N ALA A 52 19.11 1.29 -10.44
CA ALA A 52 18.23 2.18 -9.67
C ALA A 52 16.73 1.96 -9.97
N HIS A 53 16.37 1.69 -11.23
CA HIS A 53 14.98 1.50 -11.63
C HIS A 53 14.36 0.18 -11.12
N GLU A 54 15.20 -0.81 -10.79
CA GLU A 54 14.79 -2.10 -10.20
C GLU A 54 14.54 -2.00 -8.70
N LEU A 55 14.92 -0.88 -8.09
CA LEU A 55 14.80 -0.63 -6.65
C LEU A 55 13.74 0.45 -6.39
N ALA A 56 13.14 0.40 -5.22
CA ALA A 56 12.29 1.46 -4.69
C ALA A 56 12.73 1.81 -3.27
N ALA A 57 12.82 3.09 -2.96
CA ALA A 57 13.11 3.52 -1.59
C ALA A 57 11.96 3.09 -0.66
N GLU A 58 12.29 2.82 0.59
CA GLU A 58 11.28 2.83 1.65
C GLU A 58 10.73 4.26 1.74
N GLU A 59 9.51 4.49 1.25
CA GLU A 59 8.81 5.75 1.48
C GLU A 59 8.54 5.87 2.99
N GLN A 60 9.40 6.60 3.68
CA GLN A 60 9.00 7.25 4.93
C GLN A 60 8.06 8.37 4.52
N SER A 61 6.78 8.07 4.27
CA SER A 61 5.78 9.12 4.17
C SER A 61 5.67 9.77 5.56
N PRO A 62 6.03 11.06 5.75
CA PRO A 62 5.74 11.76 7.01
C PRO A 62 4.24 12.02 7.21
N ALA A 63 3.40 11.54 6.29
CA ALA A 63 1.95 11.53 6.39
C ALA A 63 1.41 10.54 5.34
N LYS A 64 1.52 9.24 5.58
CA LYS A 64 0.38 8.41 5.18
C LYS A 64 -0.63 8.68 6.29
N PRO A 65 -1.78 9.33 6.02
CA PRO A 65 -2.86 9.25 6.99
C PRO A 65 -3.02 7.77 7.29
N ASP A 66 -3.03 7.40 8.57
CA ASP A 66 -3.26 6.03 9.00
C ASP A 66 -4.38 5.46 8.13
N LEU A 67 -4.24 4.23 7.64
CA LEU A 67 -5.35 3.56 6.93
C LEU A 67 -6.67 3.60 7.73
N ILE A 68 -6.57 3.90 9.02
CA ILE A 68 -7.65 4.23 9.97
C ILE A 68 -8.47 5.47 9.54
N GLU A 69 -7.91 6.48 8.87
CA GLU A 69 -8.71 7.60 8.33
C GLU A 69 -9.54 7.20 7.09
N ILE A 70 -9.20 6.08 6.43
CA ILE A 70 -10.01 5.47 5.37
C ILE A 70 -11.08 4.53 5.96
N GLU A 71 -11.06 4.27 7.28
CA GLU A 71 -12.07 3.47 7.99
C GLU A 71 -13.35 4.25 8.31
N ASN A 72 -13.81 5.15 7.43
CA ASN A 72 -15.14 5.75 7.53
C ASN A 72 -16.22 4.75 7.10
N TRP A 73 -16.30 3.62 7.81
CA TRP A 73 -17.37 2.66 7.64
C TRP A 73 -18.35 2.73 8.81
N ARG A 74 -19.62 2.48 8.51
CA ARG A 74 -20.70 2.46 9.50
C ARG A 74 -21.70 1.38 9.17
N VAL A 75 -22.42 0.94 10.20
CA VAL A 75 -23.52 -0.02 10.05
C VAL A 75 -24.83 0.74 10.07
N LEU A 76 -25.56 0.66 8.97
CA LEU A 76 -26.92 1.18 8.85
C LEU A 76 -27.93 0.01 8.85
N ARG A 77 -29.21 0.34 9.02
CA ARG A 77 -30.31 -0.62 8.86
C ARG A 77 -31.15 -0.26 7.64
N ALA A 78 -31.30 -1.21 6.72
CA ALA A 78 -32.14 -1.08 5.54
C ALA A 78 -33.44 -1.88 5.68
N VAL A 79 -34.51 -1.43 5.03
CA VAL A 79 -35.84 -2.08 5.09
C VAL A 79 -35.85 -3.36 4.26
N ASN A 80 -36.31 -4.46 4.85
CA ASN A 80 -36.56 -5.70 4.14
C ASN A 80 -37.89 -5.61 3.38
N ARG A 81 -37.81 -5.44 2.05
CA ARG A 81 -38.99 -5.33 1.17
C ARG A 81 -39.82 -6.61 1.06
N LEU A 82 -39.23 -7.77 1.36
CA LEU A 82 -39.87 -9.08 1.19
C LEU A 82 -40.50 -9.61 2.50
N SER A 83 -40.03 -9.13 3.65
CA SER A 83 -40.51 -9.54 4.97
C SER A 83 -40.61 -8.34 5.89
N ALA A 84 -41.40 -7.35 5.47
CA ALA A 84 -41.66 -6.12 6.21
C ALA A 84 -42.64 -6.33 7.38
N ASP A 85 -42.74 -7.54 7.95
CA ASP A 85 -43.60 -7.78 9.11
C ASP A 85 -43.02 -7.04 10.32
N PRO A 86 -43.67 -5.96 10.79
CA PRO A 86 -43.12 -5.12 11.86
C PRO A 86 -43.35 -5.73 13.25
N ARG A 87 -43.94 -6.93 13.34
CA ARG A 87 -44.52 -7.48 14.56
C ARG A 87 -43.72 -8.63 15.17
N ASP A 88 -42.39 -8.63 15.06
CA ASP A 88 -41.58 -9.48 15.93
C ASP A 88 -41.27 -8.73 17.24
N PRO A 89 -42.00 -8.98 18.33
CA PRO A 89 -41.80 -8.29 19.60
C PRO A 89 -40.45 -8.61 20.26
N ARG A 90 -39.69 -9.58 19.75
CA ARG A 90 -38.38 -9.98 20.29
C ARG A 90 -37.21 -9.32 19.56
N HIS A 91 -37.45 -8.66 18.42
CA HIS A 91 -36.41 -8.04 17.62
C HIS A 91 -36.43 -6.51 17.79
N PRO A 92 -35.30 -5.84 18.12
CA PRO A 92 -35.28 -4.41 18.42
C PRO A 92 -35.56 -3.50 17.22
N SER A 93 -35.47 -4.00 15.99
CA SER A 93 -35.78 -3.24 14.77
C SER A 93 -36.40 -4.13 13.68
N PRO A 94 -37.64 -4.65 13.88
CA PRO A 94 -38.26 -5.62 12.99
C PRO A 94 -38.34 -5.14 11.54
N GLY A 95 -38.34 -6.07 10.58
CA GLY A 95 -38.44 -5.73 9.16
C GLY A 95 -37.24 -4.98 8.57
N THR A 96 -36.09 -4.92 9.26
CA THR A 96 -34.86 -4.29 8.75
C THR A 96 -33.63 -5.20 8.92
N PHE A 97 -32.58 -5.00 8.12
CA PHE A 97 -31.33 -5.77 8.16
C PHE A 97 -30.09 -4.86 8.17
N PRO A 98 -28.98 -5.28 8.80
CA PRO A 98 -27.74 -4.52 8.83
C PRO A 98 -27.07 -4.45 7.46
N VAL A 99 -26.53 -3.27 7.14
CA VAL A 99 -25.77 -2.98 5.92
C VAL A 99 -24.49 -2.26 6.32
N VAL A 100 -23.35 -2.79 5.88
CA VAL A 100 -22.05 -2.11 6.01
C VAL A 100 -21.90 -1.14 4.86
N VAL A 101 -21.59 0.10 5.20
CA VAL A 101 -21.41 1.19 4.24
C VAL A 101 -20.03 1.79 4.43
N THR A 102 -19.34 2.03 3.32
CA THR A 102 -17.97 2.58 3.29
C THR A 102 -17.88 3.90 2.52
N ASP A 103 -18.99 4.33 1.92
CA ASP A 103 -19.08 5.58 1.15
C ASP A 103 -19.60 6.71 2.04
N GLU A 104 -19.11 7.93 1.83
CA GLU A 104 -19.49 9.09 2.63
C GLU A 104 -20.98 9.42 2.55
N LYS A 105 -21.63 9.15 1.40
CA LYS A 105 -23.03 9.52 1.11
C LYS A 105 -24.02 8.38 1.31
N ASP A 106 -23.55 7.24 1.80
CA ASP A 106 -24.35 6.03 2.04
C ASP A 106 -25.07 5.44 0.82
N TRP A 107 -24.54 5.66 -0.39
CA TRP A 107 -25.21 5.24 -1.63
C TRP A 107 -25.06 3.77 -2.00
N GLY A 108 -24.30 3.01 -1.21
CA GLY A 108 -24.06 1.58 -1.41
C GLY A 108 -23.78 0.87 -0.11
N GLY A 109 -23.69 -0.45 -0.15
CA GLY A 109 -23.31 -1.23 1.02
C GLY A 109 -23.58 -2.72 0.86
N TRP A 110 -23.02 -3.49 1.78
CA TRP A 110 -23.09 -4.95 1.78
C TRP A 110 -24.01 -5.41 2.90
N ARG A 111 -25.03 -6.20 2.56
CA ARG A 111 -25.88 -6.86 3.55
C ARG A 111 -25.04 -7.84 4.35
N VAL A 112 -25.12 -7.76 5.67
CA VAL A 112 -24.49 -8.73 6.57
C VAL A 112 -25.48 -9.89 6.83
N PRO A 113 -25.05 -11.16 6.72
CA PRO A 113 -25.87 -12.33 7.03
C PRO A 113 -26.38 -12.36 8.47
#